data_AF-A0A1M2VRD6-F1
#
_entry.id   AF-A0A1M2VRD6-F1
#
_cell.length_a   1.000
_cell.length_b   1.000
_cell.length_c   1.000
_cell.angle_alpha   90.00
_cell.angle_beta   90.00
_cell.angle_gamma   90.00
#
_symmetry.space_group_name_H-M   'P 1'
#
loop_
_entity.id
_entity.type
_entity.pdbx_description
1 polymer ?
#
loop_
_entity_poly.entity_id
_entity_poly.type
_entity_poly.pdbx_seq_one_letter_code
_entity_poly.pdbx_strand_id
1 'polypeptide(L)'
;MKRRGFKPTLSTYSSLLGIFTKIESWITRGKLLQTVDKVYNQYVEYVATVRATNPQSPEISPIPATLYIAILSRAGEHARTFDVLNSLDQEGSFSANHVTYTNMFRAMYRQGTAEEEDELLAQKNRERAASDARFVWRQVMKRIEGGTNIEVDARLISSVVQVLALGRPADHIVAFDILRDYVGLAKPGETARPAQVEATPPLVQDVLWLCNRAQKYRLCVHFVQQLMERQPHVLDRGHIDHVLSAYGQLSALGSFTEAARALQTLEWLLERSLTAKDNRIRPGLATYTLVLTVCWRAKDWESALRTFELMTGLRGEAFVDGATCKPPPLEGARSIKPDAAAMSCLARTALECGDRAAMRQCARIIAHLGVTEILEPRAALEDGDRAGGTLRAGVSAGASFTQERTFYTHKAARAVQELVDVLVPKRTEGGRRLTAEEREWVGVRSEAKTFLIEQREHRPRGTPQLEETPLGSAAGLAAMDSSVEWDRMHREQKGAR
;
A
#
# COMPACT_ATOMS: atom_id res chain seq x y z
N MET A 1 0.66 24.74 -39.84
CA MET A 1 -0.78 25.05 -39.95
C MET A 1 -1.03 26.50 -40.33
N LYS A 2 -0.71 27.49 -39.47
CA LYS A 2 -0.93 28.92 -39.74
C LYS A 2 -0.42 29.42 -41.10
N ARG A 3 0.84 29.13 -41.45
CA ARG A 3 1.44 29.52 -42.76
C ARG A 3 0.72 28.95 -43.99
N ARG A 4 -0.05 27.87 -43.83
CA ARG A 4 -0.75 27.18 -44.91
C ARG A 4 -2.27 27.42 -44.87
N GLY A 5 -2.75 28.36 -44.06
CA GLY A 5 -4.18 28.70 -43.96
C GLY A 5 -5.07 27.64 -43.30
N PHE A 6 -4.50 26.59 -42.69
CA PHE A 6 -5.31 25.59 -41.99
C PHE A 6 -5.99 26.21 -40.76
N LYS A 7 -7.32 26.10 -40.72
CA LYS A 7 -8.13 26.46 -39.55
C LYS A 7 -8.04 25.32 -38.52
N PRO A 8 -7.72 25.61 -37.25
CA PRO A 8 -7.74 24.60 -36.19
C PRO A 8 -9.13 23.97 -36.04
N THR A 9 -9.15 22.69 -35.73
CA THR A 9 -10.34 21.87 -35.41
C THR A 9 -10.24 21.29 -34.00
N LEU A 10 -11.29 20.66 -33.48
CA LEU A 10 -11.25 19.93 -32.20
C LEU A 10 -10.05 18.97 -32.12
N SER A 11 -9.80 18.21 -33.19
CA SER A 11 -8.66 17.28 -33.28
C SER A 11 -7.31 18.00 -33.15
N THR A 12 -7.20 19.21 -33.71
CA THR A 12 -5.98 20.02 -33.61
C THR A 12 -5.70 20.42 -32.16
N TYR A 13 -6.71 20.98 -31.47
CA TYR A 13 -6.56 21.41 -30.07
C TYR A 13 -6.31 20.22 -29.14
N SER A 14 -7.05 19.13 -29.35
CA SER A 14 -6.89 17.89 -28.56
C SER A 14 -5.48 17.30 -28.72
N SER A 15 -4.95 17.27 -29.95
CA SER A 15 -3.60 16.76 -30.21
C SER A 15 -2.53 17.65 -29.58
N LEU A 16 -2.64 18.97 -29.73
CA LEU A 16 -1.67 19.91 -29.16
C LEU A 16 -1.63 19.84 -27.63
N LEU A 17 -2.81 19.92 -26.97
CA LEU A 17 -2.89 19.80 -25.53
C LEU A 17 -2.48 18.41 -25.04
N GLY A 18 -2.85 17.36 -25.79
CA GLY A 18 -2.44 15.98 -25.51
C GLY A 18 -0.92 15.83 -25.46
N ILE A 19 -0.18 16.46 -26.36
CA ILE A 19 1.30 16.47 -26.33
C ILE A 19 1.81 17.14 -25.05
N PHE A 20 1.23 18.27 -24.63
CA PHE A 20 1.66 18.97 -23.42
C PHE A 20 1.36 18.17 -22.14
N THR A 21 0.38 17.26 -22.15
CA THR A 21 0.17 16.34 -21.01
C THR A 21 1.33 15.34 -20.82
N LYS A 22 2.29 15.21 -21.74
CA LYS A 22 3.46 14.35 -21.56
C LYS A 22 4.59 15.04 -20.78
N ILE A 23 4.46 16.33 -20.47
CA ILE A 23 5.44 17.08 -19.68
C ILE A 23 5.25 16.73 -18.20
N GLU A 24 6.28 16.13 -17.61
CA GLU A 24 6.28 15.68 -16.21
C GLU A 24 6.41 16.84 -15.23
N SER A 25 7.31 17.80 -15.51
CA SER A 25 7.56 18.97 -14.66
C SER A 25 7.45 20.28 -15.44
N TRP A 26 6.75 21.24 -14.82
CA TRP A 26 6.51 22.58 -15.36
C TRP A 26 7.32 23.69 -14.67
N ILE A 27 8.10 23.36 -13.64
CA ILE A 27 8.82 24.32 -12.78
C ILE A 27 9.67 25.31 -13.61
N THR A 28 10.35 24.83 -14.63
CA THR A 28 11.24 25.65 -15.49
C THR A 28 10.59 26.08 -16.81
N ARG A 29 9.30 25.77 -17.02
CA ARG A 29 8.63 25.87 -18.34
C ARG A 29 7.52 26.91 -18.38
N GLY A 30 7.62 27.99 -17.59
CA GLY A 30 6.59 29.03 -17.51
C GLY A 30 6.19 29.65 -18.86
N LYS A 31 7.15 29.93 -19.76
CA LYS A 31 6.84 30.44 -21.12
C LYS A 31 6.03 29.45 -21.96
N LEU A 32 6.30 28.15 -21.79
CA LEU A 32 5.55 27.11 -22.48
C LEU A 32 4.14 27.02 -21.90
N LEU A 33 3.98 27.13 -20.58
CA LEU A 33 2.66 27.15 -19.93
C LEU A 33 1.79 28.31 -20.44
N GLN A 34 2.36 29.51 -20.57
CA GLN A 34 1.66 30.65 -21.21
C GLN A 34 1.23 30.35 -22.65
N THR A 35 1.99 29.54 -23.38
CA THR A 35 1.62 29.11 -24.73
C THR A 35 0.46 28.11 -24.70
N VAL A 36 0.47 27.18 -23.75
CA VAL A 36 -0.67 26.27 -23.50
C VAL A 36 -1.93 27.06 -23.18
N ASP A 37 -1.83 28.06 -22.32
CA ASP A 37 -2.95 28.94 -21.95
C ASP A 37 -3.55 29.63 -23.18
N LYS A 38 -2.70 30.17 -24.06
CA LYS A 38 -3.15 30.78 -25.32
C LYS A 38 -3.86 29.77 -26.23
N VAL A 39 -3.36 28.54 -26.31
CA VAL A 39 -3.97 27.47 -27.11
C VAL A 39 -5.34 27.09 -26.54
N TYR A 40 -5.47 27.01 -25.22
CA TYR A 40 -6.75 26.72 -24.57
C TYR A 40 -7.76 27.84 -24.76
N ASN A 41 -7.37 29.11 -24.59
CA ASN A 41 -8.28 30.24 -24.80
C ASN A 41 -8.77 30.31 -26.26
N GLN A 42 -7.90 30.04 -27.23
CA GLN A 42 -8.29 29.91 -28.64
C GLN A 42 -9.30 28.78 -28.87
N TYR A 43 -9.21 27.70 -28.09
CA TYR A 43 -10.19 26.62 -28.16
C TYR A 43 -11.55 27.05 -27.59
N VAL A 44 -11.58 27.78 -26.46
CA VAL A 44 -12.82 28.31 -25.90
C VAL A 44 -13.51 29.26 -26.88
N GLU A 45 -12.76 30.16 -27.52
CA GLU A 45 -13.26 31.02 -28.60
C GLU A 45 -13.81 30.21 -29.78
N TYR A 46 -13.07 29.17 -30.20
CA TYR A 46 -13.51 28.26 -31.25
C TYR A 46 -14.85 27.59 -30.89
N VAL A 47 -14.99 27.05 -29.68
CA VAL A 47 -16.25 26.45 -29.21
C VAL A 47 -17.40 27.46 -29.25
N ALA A 48 -17.17 28.71 -28.83
CA ALA A 48 -18.19 29.75 -28.90
C ALA A 48 -18.65 30.04 -30.35
N THR A 49 -17.71 30.10 -31.30
CA THR A 49 -18.04 30.32 -32.72
C THR A 49 -18.80 29.15 -33.34
N VAL A 50 -18.39 27.91 -33.03
CA VAL A 50 -19.07 26.70 -33.49
C VAL A 50 -20.47 26.63 -32.89
N ARG A 51 -20.61 26.89 -31.59
CA ARG A 51 -21.90 26.88 -30.87
C ARG A 51 -22.87 27.89 -31.45
N ALA A 52 -22.40 29.09 -31.81
CA ALA A 52 -23.24 30.11 -32.45
C ALA A 52 -23.80 29.66 -33.81
N THR A 53 -23.10 28.76 -34.50
CA THR A 53 -23.52 28.25 -35.83
C THR A 53 -24.32 26.95 -35.72
N ASN A 54 -23.85 26.00 -34.91
CA ASN A 54 -24.49 24.71 -34.66
C ASN A 54 -24.22 24.26 -33.21
N PRO A 55 -25.18 24.46 -32.29
CA PRO A 55 -25.06 24.05 -30.89
C PRO A 55 -24.85 22.55 -30.66
N GLN A 56 -25.25 21.71 -31.60
CA GLN A 56 -25.13 20.24 -31.52
C GLN A 56 -23.93 19.71 -32.33
N SER A 57 -23.01 20.59 -32.72
CA SER A 57 -21.83 20.19 -33.47
C SER A 57 -20.96 19.22 -32.68
N PRO A 58 -20.46 18.12 -33.29
CA PRO A 58 -19.52 17.20 -32.65
C PRO A 58 -18.15 17.83 -32.37
N GLU A 59 -17.88 19.01 -32.93
CA GLU A 59 -16.67 19.80 -32.63
C GLU A 59 -16.71 20.44 -31.23
N ILE A 60 -17.88 20.44 -30.56
CA ILE A 60 -18.03 20.89 -29.18
C ILE A 60 -17.80 19.70 -28.25
N SER A 61 -16.70 19.73 -27.49
CA SER A 61 -16.27 18.60 -26.66
C SER A 61 -15.53 19.05 -25.39
N PRO A 62 -15.61 18.32 -24.25
CA PRO A 62 -14.86 18.68 -23.06
C PRO A 62 -13.41 18.16 -23.10
N ILE A 63 -12.99 17.45 -24.17
CA ILE A 63 -11.68 16.79 -24.24
C ILE A 63 -10.52 17.79 -24.08
N PRO A 64 -10.43 18.90 -24.84
CA PRO A 64 -9.36 19.87 -24.66
C PRO A 64 -9.35 20.49 -23.25
N ALA A 65 -10.50 20.79 -22.66
CA ALA A 65 -10.59 21.30 -21.29
C ALA A 65 -10.09 20.28 -20.26
N THR A 66 -10.43 19.01 -20.46
CA THR A 66 -9.95 17.90 -19.61
C THR A 66 -8.43 17.74 -19.68
N LEU A 67 -7.84 17.84 -20.88
CA LEU A 67 -6.39 17.81 -21.07
C LEU A 67 -5.73 19.03 -20.43
N TYR A 68 -6.36 20.19 -20.52
CA TYR A 68 -5.87 21.42 -19.92
C TYR A 68 -5.89 21.37 -18.37
N ILE A 69 -6.96 20.83 -17.75
CA ILE A 69 -7.00 20.54 -16.31
C ILE A 69 -5.82 19.64 -15.90
N ALA A 70 -5.53 18.59 -16.68
CA ALA A 70 -4.41 17.69 -16.40
C ALA A 70 -3.03 18.40 -16.50
N ILE A 71 -2.89 19.39 -17.40
CA ILE A 71 -1.68 20.21 -17.52
C ILE A 71 -1.56 21.16 -16.32
N LEU A 72 -2.60 21.93 -16.02
CA LEU A 72 -2.63 22.85 -14.88
C LEU A 72 -2.35 22.14 -13.56
N SER A 73 -2.93 20.95 -13.38
CA SER A 73 -2.63 20.08 -12.24
C SER A 73 -1.14 19.76 -12.08
N ARG A 74 -0.44 19.44 -13.18
CA ARG A 74 1.01 19.17 -13.14
C ARG A 74 1.84 20.43 -12.98
N ALA A 75 1.27 21.59 -13.29
CA ALA A 75 1.89 22.89 -13.10
C ALA A 75 1.69 23.44 -11.67
N GLY A 76 0.90 22.79 -10.82
CA GLY A 76 0.57 23.29 -9.47
C GLY A 76 -0.48 24.41 -9.47
N GLU A 77 -1.13 24.67 -10.62
CA GLU A 77 -2.11 25.75 -10.81
C GLU A 77 -3.51 25.30 -10.37
N HIS A 78 -3.64 24.91 -9.09
CA HIS A 78 -4.83 24.23 -8.56
C HIS A 78 -6.10 25.10 -8.64
N ALA A 79 -6.02 26.39 -8.32
CA ALA A 79 -7.18 27.29 -8.41
C ALA A 79 -7.74 27.33 -9.84
N ARG A 80 -6.85 27.43 -10.84
CA ARG A 80 -7.23 27.47 -12.26
C ARG A 80 -7.89 26.17 -12.74
N THR A 81 -7.58 25.02 -12.12
CA THR A 81 -8.29 23.77 -12.45
C THR A 81 -9.77 23.85 -12.11
N PHE A 82 -10.14 24.48 -10.99
CA PHE A 82 -11.53 24.72 -10.63
C PHE A 82 -12.19 25.76 -11.53
N ASP A 83 -11.48 26.83 -11.89
CA ASP A 83 -12.00 27.84 -12.81
C ASP A 83 -12.38 27.22 -14.15
N VAL A 84 -11.51 26.35 -14.69
CA VAL A 84 -11.80 25.61 -15.92
C VAL A 84 -13.01 24.70 -15.75
N LEU A 85 -13.09 23.92 -14.66
CA LEU A 85 -14.22 23.03 -14.41
C LEU A 85 -15.55 23.81 -14.31
N ASN A 86 -15.55 24.94 -13.60
CA ASN A 86 -16.73 25.79 -13.41
C ASN A 86 -17.11 26.57 -14.68
N SER A 87 -16.17 26.73 -15.63
CA SER A 87 -16.44 27.35 -16.93
C SER A 87 -17.15 26.42 -17.93
N LEU A 88 -17.18 25.11 -17.65
CA LEU A 88 -17.88 24.13 -18.49
C LEU A 88 -19.39 24.23 -18.29
N ASP A 89 -20.14 23.91 -19.34
CA ASP A 89 -21.60 23.94 -19.29
C ASP A 89 -22.14 22.95 -18.25
N GLN A 90 -23.33 23.26 -17.71
CA GLN A 90 -24.02 22.37 -16.78
C GLN A 90 -24.44 21.05 -17.44
N GLU A 91 -24.86 21.12 -18.70
CA GLU A 91 -25.38 20.02 -19.51
C GLU A 91 -24.89 20.15 -20.96
N GLY A 92 -25.10 19.12 -21.77
CA GLY A 92 -24.76 19.11 -23.19
C GLY A 92 -23.34 18.64 -23.51
N SER A 93 -22.95 18.78 -24.78
CA SER A 93 -21.69 18.22 -25.32
C SER A 93 -20.42 18.88 -24.79
N PHE A 94 -20.51 20.08 -24.21
CA PHE A 94 -19.37 20.76 -23.56
C PHE A 94 -19.33 20.57 -22.04
N SER A 95 -20.28 19.83 -21.47
CA SER A 95 -20.31 19.59 -20.02
C SER A 95 -19.20 18.65 -19.56
N ALA A 96 -18.76 18.80 -18.31
CA ALA A 96 -17.81 17.89 -17.68
C ALA A 96 -18.33 16.44 -17.67
N ASN A 97 -17.51 15.50 -18.11
CA ASN A 97 -17.81 14.07 -18.10
C ASN A 97 -16.96 13.32 -17.06
N HIS A 98 -17.12 11.99 -16.96
CA HIS A 98 -16.38 11.16 -16.00
C HIS A 98 -14.85 11.29 -16.11
N VAL A 99 -14.32 11.50 -17.32
CA VAL A 99 -12.88 11.71 -17.56
C VAL A 99 -12.43 13.07 -17.02
N THR A 100 -13.26 14.10 -17.18
CA THR A 100 -13.01 15.44 -16.60
C THR A 100 -12.93 15.35 -15.07
N TYR A 101 -13.92 14.73 -14.43
CA TYR A 101 -13.93 14.55 -12.98
C TYR A 101 -12.78 13.67 -12.47
N THR A 102 -12.44 12.60 -13.19
CA THR A 102 -11.28 11.76 -12.85
C THR A 102 -9.97 12.58 -12.83
N ASN A 103 -9.77 13.46 -13.82
CA ASN A 103 -8.59 14.34 -13.83
C ASN A 103 -8.64 15.39 -12.73
N MET A 104 -9.83 15.87 -12.37
CA MET A 104 -10.00 16.78 -11.25
C MET A 104 -9.60 16.13 -9.91
N PHE A 105 -10.08 14.91 -9.64
CA PHE A 105 -9.67 14.19 -8.42
C PHE A 105 -8.17 13.87 -8.42
N ARG A 106 -7.59 13.47 -9.56
CA ARG A 106 -6.13 13.30 -9.67
C ARG A 106 -5.37 14.61 -9.42
N ALA A 107 -5.93 15.76 -9.78
CA ALA A 107 -5.34 17.05 -9.50
C ALA A 107 -5.31 17.36 -8.00
N MET A 108 -6.41 17.09 -7.30
CA MET A 108 -6.49 17.23 -5.85
C MET A 108 -5.59 16.22 -5.12
N TYR A 109 -5.50 14.99 -5.61
CA TYR A 109 -4.61 13.98 -5.05
C TYR A 109 -3.16 14.46 -5.09
N ARG A 110 -2.71 14.94 -6.26
CA ARG A 110 -1.34 15.50 -6.41
C ARG A 110 -1.10 16.69 -5.49
N GLN A 111 -2.10 17.55 -5.30
CA GLN A 111 -2.01 18.66 -4.35
C GLN A 111 -1.83 18.17 -2.92
N GLY A 112 -2.60 17.15 -2.52
CA GLY A 112 -2.52 16.55 -1.18
C GLY A 112 -1.24 15.75 -0.95
N THR A 113 -0.56 15.28 -1.99
CA THR A 113 0.70 14.52 -1.89
C THR A 113 1.92 15.31 -2.37
N ALA A 114 1.81 16.62 -2.53
CA ALA A 114 2.97 17.44 -2.84
C ALA A 114 3.97 17.36 -1.67
N GLU A 115 5.27 17.28 -1.99
CA GLU A 115 6.32 17.28 -0.99
C GLU A 115 6.35 18.65 -0.30
N GLU A 116 6.10 18.64 1.01
CA GLU A 116 6.10 19.82 1.86
C GLU A 116 7.03 19.52 3.04
N GLU A 117 7.97 20.43 3.34
CA GLU A 117 8.90 20.26 4.46
C GLU A 117 8.17 20.36 5.82
N ASP A 118 7.09 21.13 5.87
CA ASP A 118 6.25 21.30 7.07
C ASP A 118 5.10 20.29 7.08
N GLU A 119 5.18 19.29 7.97
CA GLU A 119 4.16 18.24 8.13
C GLU A 119 2.76 18.82 8.47
N LEU A 120 2.70 19.96 9.19
CA LEU A 120 1.42 20.60 9.51
C LEU A 120 0.79 21.20 8.25
N LEU A 121 1.59 21.83 7.40
CA LEU A 121 1.13 22.35 6.11
C LEU A 121 0.73 21.20 5.17
N ALA A 122 1.53 20.13 5.12
CA ALA A 122 1.23 18.91 4.38
C ALA A 122 -0.11 18.31 4.82
N GLN A 123 -0.36 18.25 6.14
CA GLN A 123 -1.64 17.81 6.68
C GLN A 123 -2.81 18.72 6.26
N LYS A 124 -2.66 20.04 6.37
CA LYS A 124 -3.70 20.99 5.94
C LYS A 124 -4.02 20.86 4.46
N ASN A 125 -3.00 20.67 3.62
CA ASN A 125 -3.17 20.47 2.17
C ASN A 125 -3.93 19.18 1.86
N ARG A 126 -3.59 18.07 2.54
CA ARG A 126 -4.32 16.79 2.46
C ARG A 126 -5.79 16.93 2.84
N GLU A 127 -6.07 17.58 3.97
CA GLU A 127 -7.44 17.79 4.45
C GLU A 127 -8.26 18.69 3.52
N ARG A 128 -7.65 19.76 3.00
CA ARG A 128 -8.29 20.64 2.01
C ARG A 128 -8.63 19.89 0.73
N ALA A 129 -7.68 19.15 0.17
CA ALA A 129 -7.89 18.36 -1.04
C ALA A 129 -9.03 17.34 -0.88
N ALA A 130 -9.13 16.67 0.28
CA ALA A 130 -10.22 15.75 0.57
C ALA A 130 -11.58 16.44 0.70
N SER A 131 -11.65 17.60 1.37
CA SER A 131 -12.88 18.38 1.47
C SER A 131 -13.37 18.86 0.09
N ASP A 132 -12.45 19.32 -0.75
CA ASP A 132 -12.73 19.76 -2.12
C ASP A 132 -13.19 18.58 -2.99
N ALA A 133 -12.57 17.40 -2.85
CA ALA A 133 -12.99 16.18 -3.54
C ALA A 133 -14.40 15.75 -3.12
N ARG A 134 -14.72 15.81 -1.83
CA ARG A 134 -16.06 15.53 -1.33
C ARG A 134 -17.09 16.50 -1.90
N PHE A 135 -16.74 17.78 -2.05
CA PHE A 135 -17.62 18.77 -2.69
C PHE A 135 -17.85 18.45 -4.17
N VAL A 136 -16.78 18.19 -4.94
CA VAL A 136 -16.88 17.82 -6.35
C VAL A 136 -17.66 16.52 -6.53
N TRP A 137 -17.47 15.52 -5.68
CA TRP A 137 -18.24 14.28 -5.71
C TRP A 137 -19.75 14.54 -5.56
N ARG A 138 -20.17 15.40 -4.62
CA ARG A 138 -21.59 15.78 -4.49
C ARG A 138 -22.11 16.48 -5.74
N GLN A 139 -21.29 17.29 -6.42
CA GLN A 139 -21.68 17.90 -7.70
C GLN A 139 -21.89 16.85 -8.79
N VAL A 140 -21.02 15.84 -8.86
CA VAL A 140 -21.17 14.69 -9.79
C VAL A 140 -22.50 13.99 -9.52
N MET A 141 -22.78 13.64 -8.26
CA MET A 141 -24.02 12.95 -7.88
C MET A 141 -25.26 13.78 -8.23
N LYS A 142 -25.27 15.08 -7.90
CA LYS A 142 -26.37 15.99 -8.23
C LYS A 142 -26.63 16.06 -9.75
N ARG A 143 -25.58 16.01 -10.57
CA ARG A 143 -25.71 15.99 -12.04
C ARG A 143 -26.26 14.68 -12.58
N ILE A 144 -25.83 13.55 -12.01
CA ILE A 144 -26.38 12.24 -12.35
C ILE A 144 -27.88 12.19 -11.99
N GLU A 145 -28.25 12.65 -10.79
CA GLU A 145 -29.65 12.77 -10.35
C GLU A 145 -30.46 13.73 -11.24
N GLY A 146 -29.83 14.79 -11.74
CA GLY A 146 -30.41 15.73 -12.71
C GLY A 146 -30.56 15.18 -14.14
N GLY A 147 -30.18 13.93 -14.38
CA GLY A 147 -30.33 13.26 -15.70
C GLY A 147 -29.13 13.43 -16.63
N THR A 148 -28.01 14.00 -16.18
CA THR A 148 -26.78 14.04 -16.97
C THR A 148 -26.18 12.63 -17.04
N ASN A 149 -25.90 12.14 -18.25
CA ASN A 149 -25.31 10.83 -18.46
C ASN A 149 -23.80 10.82 -18.14
N ILE A 150 -23.46 10.78 -16.84
CA ILE A 150 -22.09 10.60 -16.35
C ILE A 150 -21.91 9.15 -15.94
N GLU A 151 -21.12 8.40 -16.72
CA GLU A 151 -20.73 7.03 -16.38
C GLU A 151 -19.84 7.01 -15.13
N VAL A 152 -20.24 6.26 -14.10
CA VAL A 152 -19.41 6.04 -12.92
C VAL A 152 -18.57 4.79 -13.17
N ASP A 153 -17.32 4.97 -13.56
CA ASP A 153 -16.39 3.87 -13.84
C ASP A 153 -15.41 3.60 -12.67
N ALA A 154 -14.65 2.51 -12.76
CA ALA A 154 -13.68 2.14 -11.73
C ALA A 154 -12.57 3.19 -11.55
N ARG A 155 -12.23 3.95 -12.61
CA ARG A 155 -11.18 4.99 -12.57
C ARG A 155 -11.66 6.23 -11.82
N LEU A 156 -12.91 6.62 -12.00
CA LEU A 156 -13.53 7.71 -11.27
C LEU A 156 -13.57 7.39 -9.78
N ILE A 157 -14.08 6.20 -9.42
CA ILE A 157 -14.14 5.73 -8.02
C ILE A 157 -12.74 5.67 -7.41
N SER A 158 -11.78 5.03 -8.09
CA SER A 158 -10.37 4.96 -7.66
C SER A 158 -9.82 6.35 -7.37
N SER A 159 -10.03 7.31 -8.29
CA SER A 159 -9.51 8.67 -8.13
C SER A 159 -10.12 9.43 -6.95
N VAL A 160 -11.43 9.33 -6.72
CA VAL A 160 -12.07 10.01 -5.58
C VAL A 160 -11.69 9.36 -4.25
N VAL A 161 -11.64 8.02 -4.19
CA VAL A 161 -11.22 7.26 -3.00
C VAL A 161 -9.79 7.62 -2.59
N GLN A 162 -8.88 7.73 -3.56
CA GLN A 162 -7.49 8.14 -3.31
C GLN A 162 -7.40 9.50 -2.62
N VAL A 163 -8.18 10.49 -3.06
CA VAL A 163 -8.16 11.83 -2.44
C VAL A 163 -8.82 11.81 -1.07
N LEU A 164 -9.98 11.17 -0.94
CA LEU A 164 -10.71 11.11 0.32
C LEU A 164 -9.92 10.40 1.42
N ALA A 165 -9.13 9.38 1.08
CA ALA A 165 -8.24 8.69 2.01
C ALA A 165 -7.15 9.59 2.62
N LEU A 166 -6.80 10.71 1.97
CA LEU A 166 -5.87 11.69 2.54
C LEU A 166 -6.51 12.55 3.63
N GLY A 167 -7.84 12.63 3.67
CA GLY A 167 -8.61 13.53 4.51
C GLY A 167 -8.83 13.06 5.94
N ARG A 168 -9.86 13.65 6.56
CA ARG A 168 -10.27 13.38 7.95
C ARG A 168 -11.12 12.11 8.01
N PRO A 169 -11.39 11.55 9.20
CA PRO A 169 -12.27 10.39 9.35
C PRO A 169 -13.65 10.55 8.67
N ALA A 170 -14.22 11.76 8.66
CA ALA A 170 -15.47 12.04 7.96
C ALA A 170 -15.38 11.85 6.44
N ASP A 171 -14.22 12.12 5.83
CA ASP A 171 -14.00 11.93 4.40
C ASP A 171 -13.79 10.43 4.08
N HIS A 172 -13.18 9.68 5.00
CA HIS A 172 -13.08 8.21 4.89
C HIS A 172 -14.45 7.55 4.90
N ILE A 173 -15.39 8.03 5.73
CA ILE A 173 -16.78 7.54 5.75
C ILE A 173 -17.42 7.70 4.37
N VAL A 174 -17.27 8.88 3.75
CA VAL A 174 -17.77 9.12 2.39
C VAL A 174 -17.13 8.15 1.40
N ALA A 175 -15.82 7.91 1.51
CA ALA A 175 -15.15 6.93 0.65
C ALA A 175 -15.73 5.52 0.82
N PHE A 176 -15.98 5.06 2.05
CA PHE A 176 -16.62 3.77 2.30
C PHE A 176 -18.07 3.71 1.82
N ASP A 177 -18.83 4.79 1.92
CA ASP A 177 -20.18 4.87 1.35
C ASP A 177 -20.14 4.71 -0.19
N ILE A 178 -19.18 5.36 -0.87
CA ILE A 178 -18.97 5.19 -2.32
C ILE A 178 -18.67 3.72 -2.65
N LEU A 179 -17.79 3.07 -1.89
CA LEU A 179 -17.44 1.66 -2.11
C LEU A 179 -18.61 0.71 -1.90
N ARG A 180 -19.44 0.96 -0.87
CA ARG A 180 -20.67 0.19 -0.65
C ARG A 180 -21.64 0.37 -1.80
N ASP A 181 -21.87 1.61 -2.22
CA ASP A 181 -22.95 1.94 -3.15
C ASP A 181 -22.63 1.59 -4.61
N TYR A 182 -21.35 1.65 -5.00
CA TYR A 182 -20.93 1.40 -6.38
C TYR A 182 -20.14 0.10 -6.58
N VAL A 183 -19.26 -0.27 -5.65
CA VAL A 183 -18.41 -1.48 -5.78
C VAL A 183 -19.06 -2.70 -5.11
N GLY A 184 -20.05 -2.46 -4.25
CA GLY A 184 -20.74 -3.52 -3.50
C GLY A 184 -19.86 -4.14 -2.41
N LEU A 185 -18.90 -3.39 -1.87
CA LEU A 185 -18.11 -3.79 -0.70
C LEU A 185 -18.75 -3.20 0.56
N ALA A 186 -19.39 -4.04 1.37
CA ALA A 186 -20.14 -3.60 2.55
C ALA A 186 -19.40 -3.90 3.85
N LYS A 187 -19.64 -3.07 4.88
CA LYS A 187 -19.14 -3.33 6.23
C LYS A 187 -19.83 -4.58 6.83
N PRO A 188 -19.22 -5.26 7.82
CA PRO A 188 -19.88 -6.37 8.51
C PRO A 188 -21.24 -5.96 9.08
N GLY A 189 -22.28 -6.75 8.78
CA GLY A 189 -23.66 -6.48 9.21
C GLY A 189 -24.46 -5.55 8.28
N GLU A 190 -23.84 -4.96 7.25
CA GLU A 190 -24.54 -4.22 6.22
C GLU A 190 -24.82 -5.12 5.01
N THR A 191 -25.98 -4.94 4.35
CA THR A 191 -26.29 -5.65 3.11
C THR A 191 -25.54 -5.02 1.95
N ALA A 192 -24.67 -5.78 1.29
CA ALA A 192 -24.01 -5.33 0.07
C ALA A 192 -25.03 -5.04 -1.03
N ARG A 193 -24.97 -3.83 -1.59
CA ARG A 193 -25.70 -3.50 -2.82
C ARG A 193 -25.08 -4.26 -4.00
N PRO A 194 -25.86 -4.59 -5.04
CA PRO A 194 -25.29 -5.14 -6.25
C PRO A 194 -24.23 -4.16 -6.80
N ALA A 195 -23.07 -4.70 -7.18
CA ALA A 195 -21.99 -3.89 -7.69
C ALA A 195 -22.42 -3.24 -9.02
N GLN A 196 -22.39 -1.90 -9.07
CA GLN A 196 -22.60 -1.14 -10.30
C GLN A 196 -21.32 -1.07 -11.11
N VAL A 197 -20.17 -1.13 -10.43
CA VAL A 197 -18.84 -1.06 -11.01
C VAL A 197 -18.07 -2.32 -10.61
N GLU A 198 -17.58 -3.04 -11.61
CA GLU A 198 -16.73 -4.21 -11.41
C GLU A 198 -15.42 -3.81 -10.72
N ALA A 199 -14.98 -4.60 -9.74
CA ALA A 199 -13.73 -4.30 -9.06
C ALA A 199 -12.56 -4.64 -9.99
N THR A 200 -11.73 -3.65 -10.26
CA THR A 200 -10.48 -3.85 -11.01
C THR A 200 -9.30 -3.91 -10.04
N PRO A 201 -8.17 -4.57 -10.39
CA PRO A 201 -7.01 -4.63 -9.50
C PRO A 201 -6.56 -3.24 -9.00
N PRO A 202 -6.46 -2.17 -9.82
CA PRO A 202 -6.09 -0.84 -9.32
C PRO A 202 -7.09 -0.26 -8.32
N LEU A 203 -8.39 -0.52 -8.50
CA LEU A 203 -9.41 -0.06 -7.57
C LEU A 203 -9.31 -0.81 -6.24
N VAL A 204 -9.11 -2.13 -6.25
CA VAL A 204 -8.92 -2.92 -5.03
C VAL A 204 -7.69 -2.44 -4.27
N GLN A 205 -6.58 -2.18 -4.96
CA GLN A 205 -5.39 -1.60 -4.36
C GLN A 205 -5.68 -0.30 -3.60
N ASP A 206 -6.47 0.61 -4.19
CA ASP A 206 -6.86 1.87 -3.56
C ASP A 206 -7.81 1.68 -2.36
N VAL A 207 -8.69 0.67 -2.43
CA VAL A 207 -9.59 0.29 -1.32
C VAL A 207 -8.80 -0.21 -0.12
N LEU A 208 -7.84 -1.11 -0.34
CA LEU A 208 -7.02 -1.68 0.74
C LEU A 208 -6.04 -0.66 1.31
N TRP A 209 -5.53 0.23 0.46
CA TRP A 209 -4.76 1.38 0.91
C TRP A 209 -5.60 2.33 1.78
N LEU A 210 -6.82 2.68 1.37
CA LEU A 210 -7.77 3.46 2.19
C LEU A 210 -7.98 2.78 3.55
N CYS A 211 -8.22 1.47 3.60
CA CYS A 211 -8.47 0.76 4.86
C CYS A 211 -7.27 0.85 5.81
N ASN A 212 -6.06 0.65 5.30
CA ASN A 212 -4.83 0.77 6.09
C ASN A 212 -4.57 2.21 6.53
N ARG A 213 -4.78 3.18 5.63
CA ARG A 213 -4.62 4.62 5.89
C ARG A 213 -5.60 5.13 6.94
N ALA A 214 -6.85 4.67 6.90
CA ALA A 214 -7.90 4.98 7.87
C ALA A 214 -7.81 4.12 9.15
N GLN A 215 -6.78 3.27 9.26
CA GLN A 215 -6.56 2.34 10.38
C GLN A 215 -7.77 1.42 10.65
N LYS A 216 -8.51 1.09 9.58
CA LYS A 216 -9.64 0.15 9.56
C LYS A 216 -9.17 -1.24 9.14
N TYR A 217 -8.19 -1.78 9.87
CA TYR A 217 -7.53 -3.05 9.52
C TYR A 217 -8.50 -4.24 9.44
N ARG A 218 -9.48 -4.33 10.35
CA ARG A 218 -10.53 -5.37 10.29
C ARG A 218 -11.37 -5.27 9.01
N LEU A 219 -11.64 -4.05 8.55
CA LEU A 219 -12.38 -3.82 7.32
C LEU A 219 -11.56 -4.18 6.09
N CYS A 220 -10.25 -3.92 6.12
CA CYS A 220 -9.30 -4.38 5.08
C CYS A 220 -9.40 -5.90 4.88
N VAL A 221 -9.29 -6.66 5.98
CA VAL A 221 -9.42 -8.13 5.98
C VAL A 221 -10.78 -8.56 5.44
N HIS A 222 -11.86 -7.93 5.93
CA HIS A 222 -13.23 -8.28 5.53
C HIS A 222 -13.49 -8.04 4.04
N PHE A 223 -13.03 -6.92 3.48
CA PHE A 223 -13.19 -6.63 2.06
C PHE A 223 -12.44 -7.62 1.19
N VAL A 224 -11.23 -8.04 1.58
CA VAL A 224 -10.53 -9.09 0.82
C VAL A 224 -11.23 -10.44 0.92
N GLN A 225 -11.78 -10.82 2.07
CA GLN A 225 -12.59 -12.03 2.19
C GLN A 225 -13.79 -12.02 1.22
N GLN A 226 -14.53 -10.90 1.16
CA GLN A 226 -15.62 -10.74 0.18
C GLN A 226 -15.12 -10.89 -1.27
N LEU A 227 -13.94 -10.36 -1.60
CA LEU A 227 -13.34 -10.47 -2.93
C LEU A 227 -12.82 -11.88 -3.24
N MET A 228 -12.27 -12.58 -2.25
CA MET A 228 -11.84 -13.98 -2.38
C MET A 228 -13.02 -14.89 -2.72
N GLU A 229 -14.18 -14.63 -2.12
CA GLU A 229 -15.42 -15.39 -2.38
C GLU A 229 -16.05 -15.03 -3.73
N ARG A 230 -16.14 -13.73 -4.07
CA ARG A 230 -16.88 -13.26 -5.24
C ARG A 230 -16.08 -13.24 -6.54
N GLN A 231 -14.82 -12.80 -6.48
CA GLN A 231 -14.02 -12.50 -7.67
C GLN A 231 -12.51 -12.61 -7.41
N PRO A 232 -12.00 -13.79 -7.04
CA PRO A 232 -10.61 -13.90 -6.55
C PRO A 232 -9.54 -13.59 -7.61
N HIS A 233 -9.91 -13.48 -8.89
CA HIS A 233 -9.00 -13.16 -10.01
C HIS A 233 -8.57 -11.70 -10.05
N VAL A 234 -9.25 -10.81 -9.33
CA VAL A 234 -8.87 -9.40 -9.21
C VAL A 234 -7.75 -9.20 -8.19
N LEU A 235 -7.51 -10.18 -7.33
CA LEU A 235 -6.50 -10.16 -6.28
C LEU A 235 -5.13 -10.61 -6.81
N ASP A 236 -4.10 -9.90 -6.39
CA ASP A 236 -2.69 -10.17 -6.68
C ASP A 236 -1.86 -10.18 -5.38
N ARG A 237 -0.55 -10.41 -5.48
CA ARG A 237 0.37 -10.40 -4.33
C ARG A 237 0.28 -9.09 -3.54
N GLY A 238 0.27 -7.94 -4.22
CA GLY A 238 0.27 -6.63 -3.58
C GLY A 238 -0.98 -6.39 -2.72
N HIS A 239 -2.14 -6.87 -3.19
CA HIS A 239 -3.37 -6.83 -2.40
C HIS A 239 -3.27 -7.68 -1.13
N ILE A 240 -2.70 -8.89 -1.23
CA ILE A 240 -2.54 -9.76 -0.06
C ILE A 240 -1.51 -9.19 0.92
N ASP A 241 -0.43 -8.56 0.43
CA ASP A 241 0.53 -7.87 1.30
C ASP A 241 -0.14 -6.75 2.13
N HIS A 242 -1.13 -6.04 1.57
CA HIS A 242 -1.94 -5.07 2.33
C HIS A 242 -2.77 -5.70 3.46
N VAL A 243 -3.27 -6.92 3.25
CA VAL A 243 -4.02 -7.67 4.27
C VAL A 243 -3.09 -8.21 5.35
N LEU A 244 -1.94 -8.75 4.96
CA LEU A 244 -0.92 -9.23 5.89
C LEU A 244 -0.37 -8.08 6.75
N SER A 245 -0.17 -6.90 6.16
CA SER A 245 0.13 -5.68 6.92
C SER A 245 -0.98 -5.32 7.91
N ALA A 246 -2.25 -5.42 7.50
CA ALA A 246 -3.40 -5.20 8.39
C ALA A 246 -3.44 -6.20 9.56
N TYR A 247 -3.16 -7.49 9.34
CA TYR A 247 -3.02 -8.48 10.41
C TYR A 247 -1.87 -8.16 11.36
N GLY A 248 -0.74 -7.70 10.83
CA GLY A 248 0.39 -7.23 11.63
C GLY A 248 -0.04 -6.08 12.56
N GLN A 249 -0.77 -5.09 12.04
CA GLN A 249 -1.28 -3.98 12.85
C GLN A 249 -2.31 -4.43 13.89
N LEU A 250 -3.22 -5.34 13.54
CA LEU A 250 -4.17 -5.93 14.51
C LEU A 250 -3.45 -6.70 15.63
N SER A 251 -2.33 -7.36 15.32
CA SER A 251 -1.53 -8.07 16.32
C SER A 251 -0.83 -7.11 17.28
N ALA A 252 -0.35 -5.96 16.80
CA ALA A 252 0.18 -4.91 17.68
C ALA A 252 -0.91 -4.29 18.58
N LEU A 253 -2.16 -4.28 18.13
CA LEU A 253 -3.30 -3.90 18.97
C LEU A 253 -3.70 -5.00 19.98
N GLY A 254 -2.93 -6.10 20.08
CA GLY A 254 -3.12 -7.18 21.04
C GLY A 254 -3.99 -8.34 20.57
N SER A 255 -4.29 -8.45 19.26
CA SER A 255 -5.03 -9.61 18.73
C SER A 255 -4.09 -10.80 18.49
N PHE A 256 -4.24 -11.87 19.27
CA PHE A 256 -3.38 -13.06 19.15
C PHE A 256 -3.83 -14.05 18.06
N THR A 257 -5.06 -13.96 17.57
CA THR A 257 -5.59 -14.90 16.56
C THR A 257 -5.15 -14.59 15.13
N GLU A 258 -4.47 -13.46 14.91
CA GLU A 258 -4.15 -13.01 13.55
C GLU A 258 -2.99 -13.78 12.91
N ALA A 259 -2.09 -14.39 13.70
CA ALA A 259 -0.99 -15.19 13.15
C ALA A 259 -1.50 -16.40 12.36
N ALA A 260 -2.40 -17.19 12.95
CA ALA A 260 -3.04 -18.30 12.27
C ALA A 260 -3.81 -17.87 11.00
N ARG A 261 -4.49 -16.72 11.04
CA ARG A 261 -5.21 -16.18 9.86
C ARG A 261 -4.27 -15.68 8.77
N ALA A 262 -3.16 -15.05 9.15
CA ALA A 262 -2.13 -14.61 8.21
C ALA A 262 -1.49 -15.81 7.51
N LEU A 263 -1.20 -16.88 8.24
CA LEU A 263 -0.72 -18.15 7.69
C LEU A 263 -1.75 -18.76 6.72
N GLN A 264 -3.03 -18.86 7.10
CA GLN A 264 -4.09 -19.36 6.21
C GLN A 264 -4.20 -18.54 4.93
N THR A 265 -4.02 -17.22 5.02
CA THR A 265 -4.04 -16.32 3.85
C THR A 265 -2.84 -16.58 2.93
N LEU A 266 -1.66 -16.84 3.49
CA LEU A 266 -0.47 -17.23 2.73
C LEU A 266 -0.65 -18.61 2.05
N GLU A 267 -1.24 -19.57 2.75
CA GLU A 267 -1.52 -20.90 2.19
C GLU A 267 -2.52 -20.82 1.03
N TRP A 268 -3.57 -20.01 1.16
CA TRP A 268 -4.49 -19.71 0.06
C TRP A 268 -3.77 -19.07 -1.13
N LEU A 269 -2.85 -18.12 -0.89
CA LEU A 269 -2.07 -17.47 -1.93
C LEU A 269 -1.18 -18.48 -2.67
N LEU A 270 -0.55 -19.40 -1.95
CA LEU A 270 0.25 -20.49 -2.50
C LEU A 270 -0.60 -21.44 -3.34
N GLU A 271 -1.71 -21.93 -2.82
CA GLU A 271 -2.65 -22.81 -3.54
C GLU A 271 -3.13 -22.17 -4.85
N ARG A 272 -3.47 -20.88 -4.78
CA ARG A 272 -3.91 -20.11 -5.94
C ARG A 272 -2.78 -19.93 -6.97
N SER A 273 -1.56 -19.66 -6.53
CA SER A 273 -0.40 -19.52 -7.42
C SER A 273 -0.10 -20.82 -8.19
N LEU A 274 -0.32 -21.98 -7.56
CA LEU A 274 -0.16 -23.29 -8.18
C LEU A 274 -1.26 -23.56 -9.22
N THR A 275 -2.49 -23.17 -8.92
CA THR A 275 -3.67 -23.44 -9.77
C THR A 275 -3.74 -22.52 -10.99
N ALA A 276 -3.55 -21.21 -10.79
CA ALA A 276 -3.80 -20.21 -11.83
C ALA A 276 -2.66 -20.09 -12.86
N LYS A 277 -1.47 -20.66 -12.58
CA LYS A 277 -0.21 -20.39 -13.32
C LYS A 277 0.04 -18.88 -13.52
N ASP A 278 -0.50 -18.06 -12.62
CA ASP A 278 -0.41 -16.60 -12.68
C ASP A 278 0.72 -16.14 -11.75
N ASN A 279 1.79 -15.62 -12.36
CA ASN A 279 2.95 -15.13 -11.62
C ASN A 279 2.62 -13.91 -10.75
N ARG A 280 1.50 -13.21 -10.99
CA ARG A 280 1.08 -12.04 -10.18
C ARG A 280 0.71 -12.39 -8.73
N ILE A 281 0.39 -13.65 -8.48
CA ILE A 281 -0.10 -14.15 -7.19
C ILE A 281 1.03 -14.87 -6.42
N ARG A 282 2.20 -15.09 -7.03
CA ARG A 282 3.30 -15.81 -6.39
C ARG A 282 3.81 -15.03 -5.17
N PRO A 283 3.83 -15.60 -3.95
CA PRO A 283 4.36 -14.93 -2.78
C PRO A 283 5.84 -14.55 -2.97
N GLY A 284 6.20 -13.33 -2.57
CA GLY A 284 7.58 -12.86 -2.51
C GLY A 284 8.16 -12.96 -1.10
N LEU A 285 9.45 -12.66 -0.94
CA LEU A 285 10.10 -12.59 0.38
C LEU A 285 9.36 -11.63 1.33
N ALA A 286 8.95 -10.46 0.83
CA ALA A 286 8.19 -9.48 1.62
C ALA A 286 6.89 -10.08 2.19
N THR A 287 6.17 -10.89 1.41
CA THR A 287 4.94 -11.57 1.83
C THR A 287 5.20 -12.50 3.03
N TYR A 288 6.25 -13.33 2.97
CA TYR A 288 6.62 -14.20 4.09
C TYR A 288 7.07 -13.41 5.32
N THR A 289 7.87 -12.37 5.12
CA THR A 289 8.33 -11.49 6.22
C THR A 289 7.15 -10.80 6.92
N LEU A 290 6.11 -10.40 6.19
CA LEU A 290 4.89 -9.84 6.78
C LEU A 290 4.19 -10.88 7.68
N VAL A 291 4.04 -12.13 7.22
CA VAL A 291 3.46 -13.21 8.05
C VAL A 291 4.30 -13.46 9.30
N LEU A 292 5.63 -13.54 9.16
CA LEU A 292 6.54 -13.71 10.32
C LEU A 292 6.45 -12.53 11.29
N THR A 293 6.23 -11.31 10.79
CA THR A 293 5.98 -10.12 11.62
C THR A 293 4.69 -10.28 12.44
N VAL A 294 3.61 -10.81 11.84
CA VAL A 294 2.35 -11.12 12.54
C VAL A 294 2.61 -12.17 13.64
N CYS A 295 3.32 -13.25 13.31
CA CYS A 295 3.63 -14.33 14.24
C CYS A 295 4.45 -13.84 15.44
N TRP A 296 5.44 -12.98 15.20
CA TRP A 296 6.23 -12.36 16.26
C TRP A 296 5.35 -11.55 17.21
N ARG A 297 4.50 -10.68 16.68
CA ARG A 297 3.59 -9.84 17.49
C ARG A 297 2.57 -10.68 18.28
N ALA A 298 2.09 -11.78 17.69
CA ALA A 298 1.18 -12.71 18.33
C ALA A 298 1.86 -13.75 19.24
N LYS A 299 3.20 -13.83 19.23
CA LYS A 299 4.01 -14.82 19.97
C LYS A 299 3.72 -16.28 19.57
N ASP A 300 3.33 -16.48 18.31
CA ASP A 300 2.92 -17.78 17.77
C ASP A 300 4.08 -18.47 17.03
N TRP A 301 4.80 -19.33 17.74
CA TRP A 301 5.93 -20.08 17.18
C TRP A 301 5.50 -21.11 16.13
N GLU A 302 4.34 -21.74 16.29
CA GLU A 302 3.86 -22.78 15.37
C GLU A 302 3.58 -22.18 13.98
N SER A 303 2.86 -21.06 13.94
CA SER A 303 2.61 -20.33 12.69
C SER A 303 3.91 -19.79 12.08
N ALA A 304 4.85 -19.32 12.90
CA ALA A 304 6.15 -18.83 12.42
C ALA A 304 6.99 -19.95 11.78
N LEU A 305 7.07 -21.10 12.45
CA LEU A 305 7.79 -22.27 11.94
C LEU A 305 7.16 -22.76 10.64
N ARG A 306 5.83 -22.87 10.57
CA ARG A 306 5.13 -23.27 9.35
C ARG A 306 5.38 -22.30 8.20
N THR A 307 5.39 -21.00 8.48
CA THR A 307 5.72 -19.96 7.49
C THR A 307 7.16 -20.13 6.98
N PHE A 308 8.11 -20.44 7.87
CA PHE A 308 9.49 -20.74 7.50
C PHE A 308 9.59 -21.98 6.60
N GLU A 309 8.84 -23.04 6.89
CA GLU A 309 8.78 -24.24 6.04
C GLU A 309 8.25 -23.93 4.64
N LEU A 310 7.16 -23.16 4.54
CA LEU A 310 6.56 -22.76 3.27
C LEU A 310 7.51 -21.86 2.45
N MET A 311 8.25 -20.98 3.12
CA MET A 311 9.21 -20.08 2.48
C MET A 311 10.44 -20.83 1.93
N THR A 312 11.02 -21.73 2.73
CA THR A 312 12.32 -22.34 2.45
C THR A 312 12.23 -23.74 1.85
N GLY A 313 11.12 -24.44 2.07
CA GLY A 313 10.98 -25.88 1.81
C GLY A 313 11.67 -26.77 2.86
N LEU A 314 12.32 -26.19 3.88
CA LEU A 314 12.97 -26.93 4.96
C LEU A 314 11.94 -27.32 6.01
N ARG A 315 11.93 -28.59 6.39
CA ARG A 315 11.03 -29.13 7.41
C ARG A 315 11.46 -28.73 8.81
N GLY A 316 10.55 -28.17 9.60
CA GLY A 316 10.80 -27.74 10.98
C GLY A 316 11.20 -28.90 11.89
N GLU A 317 10.71 -30.12 11.61
CA GLU A 317 11.03 -31.31 12.40
C GLU A 317 12.51 -31.68 12.36
N ALA A 318 13.25 -31.29 11.30
CA ALA A 318 14.69 -31.49 11.20
C ALA A 318 15.50 -30.67 12.23
N PHE A 319 14.86 -29.70 12.89
CA PHE A 319 15.49 -28.79 13.86
C PHE A 319 15.01 -29.04 15.30
N VAL A 320 14.18 -30.05 15.54
CA VAL A 320 13.70 -30.38 16.90
C VAL A 320 14.81 -31.08 17.72
N ASP A 321 14.71 -31.03 19.05
CA ASP A 321 15.64 -31.73 19.94
C ASP A 321 15.69 -33.23 19.60
N GLY A 322 16.90 -33.77 19.39
CA GLY A 322 17.09 -35.19 19.06
C GLY A 322 16.80 -35.55 17.60
N ALA A 323 16.62 -34.57 16.71
CA ALA A 323 16.53 -34.82 15.27
C ALA A 323 17.75 -35.61 14.76
N THR A 324 17.51 -36.73 14.10
CA THR A 324 18.54 -37.63 13.58
C THR A 324 18.96 -37.29 12.15
N CYS A 325 18.08 -36.60 11.41
CA CYS A 325 18.31 -36.22 10.03
C CYS A 325 18.96 -34.83 9.96
N LYS A 326 20.10 -34.73 9.28
CA LYS A 326 20.64 -33.42 8.91
C LYS A 326 19.69 -32.76 7.91
N PRO A 327 19.32 -31.48 8.11
CA PRO A 327 18.50 -30.75 7.16
C PRO A 327 19.22 -30.67 5.80
N PRO A 328 18.50 -30.84 4.68
CA PRO A 328 19.10 -30.72 3.36
C PRO A 328 19.59 -29.28 3.11
N PRO A 329 20.54 -29.08 2.18
CA PRO A 329 20.84 -27.74 1.69
C PRO A 329 19.59 -27.11 1.07
N LEU A 330 19.54 -25.77 1.08
CA LEU A 330 18.43 -25.02 0.50
C LEU A 330 18.49 -25.12 -1.04
N GLU A 331 17.86 -26.15 -1.59
CA GLU A 331 17.85 -26.43 -3.04
C GLU A 331 16.42 -26.35 -3.59
N GLY A 332 16.20 -25.49 -4.60
CA GLY A 332 14.94 -25.45 -5.33
C GLY A 332 14.60 -24.07 -5.91
N ALA A 333 14.10 -24.05 -7.15
CA ALA A 333 13.67 -22.81 -7.83
C ALA A 333 12.47 -22.09 -7.16
N ARG A 334 11.85 -22.74 -6.16
CA ARG A 334 10.72 -22.20 -5.38
C ARG A 334 11.08 -21.82 -3.95
N SER A 335 12.23 -22.28 -3.45
CA SER A 335 12.71 -21.98 -2.10
C SER A 335 13.27 -20.56 -2.06
N ILE A 336 12.78 -19.76 -1.13
CA ILE A 336 13.25 -18.40 -0.89
C ILE A 336 14.10 -18.44 0.37
N LYS A 337 15.35 -18.00 0.26
CA LYS A 337 16.24 -17.88 1.42
C LYS A 337 15.75 -16.74 2.33
N PRO A 338 15.61 -16.96 3.65
CA PRO A 338 15.25 -15.90 4.59
C PRO A 338 16.30 -14.79 4.58
N ASP A 339 15.86 -13.54 4.65
CA ASP A 339 16.74 -12.40 4.87
C ASP A 339 16.82 -12.02 6.37
N ALA A 340 17.57 -10.97 6.69
CA ALA A 340 17.70 -10.48 8.04
C ALA A 340 16.35 -10.06 8.66
N ALA A 341 15.40 -9.55 7.88
CA ALA A 341 14.08 -9.15 8.40
C ALA A 341 13.26 -10.38 8.80
N ALA A 342 13.18 -11.39 7.92
CA ALA A 342 12.54 -12.66 8.21
C ALA A 342 13.18 -13.35 9.43
N MET A 343 14.51 -13.41 9.48
CA MET A 343 15.24 -14.06 10.59
C MET A 343 15.13 -13.28 11.90
N SER A 344 15.10 -11.96 11.86
CA SER A 344 14.81 -11.12 13.03
C SER A 344 13.44 -11.46 13.60
N CYS A 345 12.40 -11.52 12.76
CA CYS A 345 11.05 -11.86 13.19
C CYS A 345 10.97 -13.28 13.76
N LEU A 346 11.60 -14.26 13.10
CA LEU A 346 11.62 -15.64 13.57
C LEU A 346 12.30 -15.77 14.94
N ALA A 347 13.51 -15.21 15.10
CA ALA A 347 14.25 -15.24 16.36
C ALA A 347 13.52 -14.53 17.50
N ARG A 348 12.88 -13.38 17.21
CA ARG A 348 12.07 -12.65 18.20
C ARG A 348 10.79 -13.39 18.56
N THR A 349 10.17 -14.10 17.62
CA THR A 349 9.02 -14.97 17.94
C THR A 349 9.43 -16.04 18.94
N ALA A 350 10.56 -16.72 18.70
CA ALA A 350 11.08 -17.74 19.60
C ALA A 350 11.43 -17.16 20.98
N LEU A 351 11.99 -15.94 21.04
CA LEU A 351 12.25 -15.25 22.30
C LEU A 351 10.96 -14.89 23.06
N GLU A 352 10.00 -14.27 22.38
CA GLU A 352 8.78 -13.74 22.99
C GLU A 352 7.78 -14.81 23.43
N CYS A 353 7.80 -15.99 22.80
CA CYS A 353 6.97 -17.12 23.22
C CYS A 353 7.41 -17.73 24.55
N GLY A 354 8.67 -17.51 24.97
CA GLY A 354 9.22 -18.01 26.23
C GLY A 354 9.49 -19.52 26.28
N ASP A 355 9.16 -20.27 25.23
CA ASP A 355 9.44 -21.71 25.17
C ASP A 355 10.90 -21.97 24.76
N ARG A 356 11.63 -22.68 25.63
CA ARG A 356 13.03 -23.02 25.38
C ARG A 356 13.19 -24.03 24.24
N ALA A 357 12.19 -24.87 23.97
CA ALA A 357 12.26 -25.80 22.83
C ALA A 357 12.19 -25.02 21.50
N ALA A 358 11.25 -24.08 21.38
CA ALA A 358 11.19 -23.13 20.26
C ALA A 358 12.51 -22.35 20.07
N MET A 359 13.09 -21.84 21.17
CA MET A 359 14.38 -21.14 21.11
C MET A 359 15.51 -22.02 20.57
N ARG A 360 15.64 -23.26 21.05
CA ARG A 360 16.65 -24.22 20.56
C ARG A 360 16.45 -24.57 19.09
N GLN A 361 15.21 -24.79 18.69
CA GLN A 361 14.85 -25.05 17.29
C GLN A 361 15.23 -23.85 16.41
N CYS A 362 14.92 -22.63 16.83
CA CYS A 362 15.34 -21.41 16.12
C CYS A 362 16.87 -21.28 16.03
N ALA A 363 17.60 -21.58 17.11
CA ALA A 363 19.06 -21.50 17.13
C ALA A 363 19.70 -22.47 16.12
N ARG A 364 19.15 -23.69 15.98
CA ARG A 364 19.59 -24.64 14.95
C ARG A 364 19.27 -24.18 13.54
N ILE A 365 18.10 -23.57 13.32
CA ILE A 365 17.75 -22.97 12.02
C ILE A 365 18.78 -21.89 11.64
N ILE A 366 19.10 -20.99 12.58
CA ILE A 366 20.10 -19.93 12.35
C ILE A 366 21.48 -20.50 12.08
N ALA A 367 21.91 -21.51 12.85
CA ALA A 367 23.20 -22.16 12.65
C ALA A 367 23.30 -22.83 11.27
N HIS A 368 22.25 -23.54 10.85
CA HIS A 368 22.18 -24.19 9.53
C HIS A 368 22.23 -23.20 8.36
N LEU A 369 21.55 -22.06 8.49
CA LEU A 369 21.53 -21.04 7.44
C LEU A 369 22.79 -20.17 7.40
N GLY A 370 23.61 -20.19 8.45
CA GLY A 370 24.79 -19.35 8.62
C GLY A 370 24.44 -17.91 9.00
N VAL A 371 24.85 -17.48 10.20
CA VAL A 371 24.53 -16.13 10.68
C VAL A 371 25.24 -15.04 9.87
N THR A 372 26.45 -15.30 9.37
CA THR A 372 27.14 -14.41 8.44
C THR A 372 26.31 -14.19 7.18
N GLU A 373 25.80 -15.25 6.56
CA GLU A 373 25.00 -15.15 5.34
C GLU A 373 23.66 -14.43 5.56
N ILE A 374 23.09 -14.51 6.77
CA ILE A 374 21.86 -13.79 7.16
C ILE A 374 22.16 -12.28 7.35
N LEU A 375 23.29 -11.95 7.97
CA LEU A 375 23.66 -10.57 8.32
C LEU A 375 24.35 -9.82 7.17
N GLU A 376 24.92 -10.55 6.22
CA GLU A 376 25.59 -9.96 5.07
C GLU A 376 24.61 -9.14 4.23
N PRO A 377 25.00 -7.91 3.85
CA PRO A 377 24.26 -7.12 2.89
C PRO A 377 24.36 -7.77 1.50
N ARG A 378 23.59 -8.83 1.24
CA ARG A 378 23.30 -9.33 -0.11
C ARG A 378 23.03 -8.15 -1.05
N ALA A 379 23.97 -7.84 -1.93
CA ALA A 379 23.77 -6.84 -2.98
C ALA A 379 22.44 -7.20 -3.64
N ALA A 380 21.48 -6.26 -3.64
CA ALA A 380 20.16 -6.52 -4.16
C ALA A 380 20.35 -7.09 -5.57
N LEU A 381 20.03 -8.36 -5.76
CA LEU A 381 20.00 -8.93 -7.09
C LEU A 381 18.98 -8.07 -7.84
N GLU A 382 19.47 -7.24 -8.75
CA GLU A 382 18.72 -6.23 -9.50
C GLU A 382 17.65 -6.83 -10.43
N ASP A 383 17.51 -8.16 -10.42
CA ASP A 383 16.74 -8.93 -11.38
C ASP A 383 15.49 -9.55 -10.73
N GLY A 384 14.32 -8.94 -10.96
CA GLY A 384 13.05 -9.67 -10.96
C GLY A 384 11.82 -8.92 -10.47
N ASP A 385 11.90 -8.18 -9.36
CA ASP A 385 10.70 -7.64 -8.68
C ASP A 385 10.21 -6.28 -9.22
N ARG A 386 10.81 -5.77 -10.31
CA ARG A 386 10.24 -4.64 -11.08
C ARG A 386 9.02 -5.04 -11.92
N ALA A 387 8.75 -6.33 -12.07
CA ALA A 387 7.61 -6.83 -12.84
C ALA A 387 6.36 -6.96 -11.97
N GLY A 388 5.47 -5.96 -12.04
CA GLY A 388 4.04 -6.21 -11.84
C GLY A 388 3.39 -5.61 -10.59
N GLY A 389 3.78 -4.40 -10.20
CA GLY A 389 3.00 -3.63 -9.25
C GLY A 389 3.62 -2.27 -9.03
N THR A 390 3.12 -1.24 -9.71
CA THR A 390 3.29 0.14 -9.28
C THR A 390 2.59 0.29 -7.92
N LEU A 391 3.19 -0.21 -6.84
CA LEU A 391 3.04 0.38 -5.52
C LEU A 391 3.47 1.83 -5.73
N ARG A 392 2.48 2.70 -5.91
CA ARG A 392 2.69 4.08 -6.32
C ARG A 392 3.70 4.71 -5.37
N ALA A 393 4.81 5.12 -5.96
CA ALA A 393 5.85 5.92 -5.37
C ALA A 393 5.23 7.21 -4.81
N GLY A 394 4.97 7.21 -3.51
CA GLY A 394 4.65 8.41 -2.73
C GLY A 394 5.69 8.69 -1.64
N VAL A 395 6.62 7.76 -1.37
CA VAL A 395 7.74 7.96 -0.44
C VAL A 395 8.90 7.11 -0.94
N SER A 396 9.99 7.74 -1.38
CA SER A 396 11.39 7.28 -1.26
C SER A 396 11.66 5.78 -0.98
N ALA A 397 11.15 4.85 -1.80
CA ALA A 397 11.22 3.42 -1.50
C ALA A 397 12.67 2.89 -1.50
N GLY A 398 13.57 3.48 -2.30
CA GLY A 398 14.98 3.06 -2.37
C GLY A 398 15.79 3.43 -1.13
N ALA A 399 15.58 4.62 -0.55
CA ALA A 399 16.26 5.01 0.69
C ALA A 399 15.58 4.42 1.93
N SER A 400 14.24 4.24 1.91
CA SER A 400 13.53 3.52 2.98
C SER A 400 14.02 2.08 3.09
N PHE A 401 14.12 1.37 1.96
CA PHE A 401 14.50 -0.03 1.95
C PHE A 401 15.93 -0.29 2.45
N THR A 402 16.88 0.60 2.15
CA THR A 402 18.26 0.48 2.67
C THR A 402 18.34 0.78 4.17
N GLN A 403 17.59 1.77 4.66
CA GLN A 403 17.50 2.05 6.11
C GLN A 403 16.79 0.92 6.87
N GLU A 404 15.68 0.41 6.34
CA GLU A 404 14.95 -0.74 6.87
C GLU A 404 15.84 -1.97 6.93
N ARG A 405 16.64 -2.22 5.90
CA ARG A 405 17.56 -3.34 5.88
C ARG A 405 18.60 -3.26 7.00
N THR A 406 19.29 -2.13 7.13
CA THR A 406 20.30 -1.95 8.21
C THR A 406 19.64 -2.07 9.59
N PHE A 407 18.41 -1.58 9.73
CA PHE A 407 17.65 -1.78 10.96
C PHE A 407 17.43 -3.26 11.25
N TYR A 408 16.94 -4.04 10.27
CA TYR A 408 16.64 -5.45 10.46
C TYR A 408 17.90 -6.32 10.63
N THR A 409 19.04 -6.01 10.00
CA THR A 409 20.30 -6.74 10.26
C THR A 409 20.78 -6.53 11.69
N HIS A 410 20.74 -5.29 12.19
CA HIS A 410 21.05 -5.01 13.60
C HIS A 410 20.08 -5.71 14.56
N LYS A 411 18.76 -5.70 14.24
CA LYS A 411 17.75 -6.38 15.06
C LYS A 411 17.90 -7.89 15.04
N ALA A 412 18.19 -8.49 13.88
CA ALA A 412 18.48 -9.91 13.75
C ALA A 412 19.68 -10.29 14.62
N ALA A 413 20.83 -9.61 14.44
CA ALA A 413 22.04 -9.89 15.21
C ALA A 413 21.79 -9.79 16.73
N ARG A 414 21.05 -8.76 17.16
CA ARG A 414 20.69 -8.59 18.57
C ARG A 414 19.76 -9.70 19.08
N ALA A 415 18.72 -10.06 18.31
CA ALA A 415 17.80 -11.13 18.66
C ALA A 415 18.53 -12.49 18.75
N VAL A 416 19.45 -12.77 17.82
CA VAL A 416 20.30 -13.97 17.86
C VAL A 416 21.19 -13.97 19.12
N GLN A 417 21.81 -12.83 19.45
CA GLN A 417 22.62 -12.72 20.66
C GLN A 417 21.78 -12.99 21.93
N GLU A 418 20.61 -12.36 22.05
CA GLU A 418 19.69 -12.53 23.17
C GLU A 418 19.18 -13.98 23.27
N LEU A 419 18.82 -14.59 22.13
CA LEU A 419 18.40 -15.99 22.04
C LEU A 419 19.46 -16.94 22.62
N VAL A 420 20.72 -16.79 22.18
CA VAL A 420 21.82 -17.65 22.67
C VAL A 420 22.15 -17.33 24.13
N ASP A 421 22.07 -16.08 24.57
CA ASP A 421 22.29 -15.72 25.98
C ASP A 421 21.26 -16.35 26.92
N VAL A 422 20.01 -16.55 26.46
CA VAL A 422 18.97 -17.28 27.22
C VAL A 422 19.21 -18.78 27.21
N LEU A 423 19.66 -19.36 26.09
CA LEU A 423 19.90 -20.79 25.96
C LEU A 423 21.18 -21.25 26.66
N VAL A 424 22.26 -20.48 26.53
CA VAL A 424 23.60 -20.83 27.01
C VAL A 424 24.02 -19.87 28.12
N PRO A 425 24.00 -20.31 29.39
CA PRO A 425 24.37 -19.46 30.51
C PRO A 425 25.83 -18.96 30.36
N LYS A 426 26.07 -17.71 30.76
CA LYS A 426 27.42 -17.13 30.79
C LYS A 426 28.29 -17.96 31.75
N ARG A 427 29.49 -18.33 31.30
CA ARG A 427 30.45 -19.11 32.11
C ARG A 427 30.68 -18.42 33.45
N THR A 428 30.16 -19.01 34.52
CA THR A 428 30.58 -18.75 35.89
C THR A 428 31.75 -19.68 36.25
N GLU A 429 32.54 -19.34 37.26
CA GLU A 429 33.78 -20.03 37.63
C GLU A 429 33.61 -21.52 38.04
N GLY A 430 32.39 -22.04 38.07
CA GLY A 430 32.06 -23.48 38.28
C GLY A 430 31.25 -24.12 37.13
N GLY A 431 31.23 -23.54 35.93
CA GLY A 431 30.30 -23.91 34.86
C GLY A 431 30.48 -25.33 34.28
N ARG A 432 29.34 -26.01 34.05
CA ARG A 432 29.23 -27.27 33.28
C ARG A 432 29.96 -27.16 31.93
N ARG A 433 30.59 -28.26 31.49
CA ARG A 433 31.16 -28.34 30.13
C ARG A 433 30.05 -28.18 29.08
N LEU A 434 30.24 -27.22 28.19
CA LEU A 434 29.33 -26.98 27.05
C LEU A 434 29.31 -28.21 26.12
N THR A 435 28.11 -28.59 25.73
CA THR A 435 27.86 -29.58 24.67
C THR A 435 28.42 -29.08 23.34
N ALA A 436 28.52 -29.98 22.35
CA ALA A 436 28.98 -29.59 21.02
C ALA A 436 28.06 -28.56 20.36
N GLU A 437 26.75 -28.74 20.54
CA GLU A 437 25.71 -27.83 20.06
C GLU A 437 25.76 -26.46 20.74
N GLU A 438 25.89 -26.41 22.07
CA GLU A 438 26.05 -25.13 22.77
C GLU A 438 27.31 -24.38 22.35
N ARG A 439 28.38 -25.09 21.96
CA ARG A 439 29.60 -24.45 21.41
C ARG A 439 29.36 -23.83 20.04
N GLU A 440 28.59 -24.48 19.18
CA GLU A 440 28.19 -23.95 17.89
C GLU A 440 27.33 -22.68 18.06
N TRP A 441 26.36 -22.70 18.98
CA TRP A 441 25.55 -21.52 19.29
C TRP A 441 26.39 -20.37 19.87
N VAL A 442 27.40 -20.67 20.69
CA VAL A 442 28.36 -19.66 21.16
C VAL A 442 29.14 -19.05 20.01
N GLY A 443 29.48 -19.84 18.99
CA GLY A 443 30.06 -19.36 17.72
C GLY A 443 29.12 -18.37 17.01
N VAL A 444 27.86 -18.78 16.79
CA VAL A 444 26.81 -17.93 16.19
C VAL A 444 26.64 -16.62 16.96
N ARG A 445 26.60 -16.67 18.30
CA ARG A 445 26.54 -15.47 19.15
C ARG A 445 27.78 -14.59 18.97
N SER A 446 28.96 -15.18 18.87
CA SER A 446 30.21 -14.42 18.70
C SER A 446 30.24 -13.68 17.38
N GLU A 447 29.78 -14.30 16.29
CA GLU A 447 29.68 -13.68 14.97
C GLU A 447 28.65 -12.54 14.96
N ALA A 448 27.46 -12.76 15.53
CA ALA A 448 26.45 -11.70 15.67
C ALA A 448 26.97 -10.52 16.51
N LYS A 449 27.73 -10.80 17.59
CA LYS A 449 28.34 -9.76 18.42
C LYS A 449 29.44 -9.00 17.68
N THR A 450 30.29 -9.69 16.93
CA THR A 450 31.32 -9.06 16.09
C THR A 450 30.70 -8.13 15.08
N PHE A 451 29.65 -8.58 14.37
CA PHE A 451 28.88 -7.73 13.46
C PHE A 451 28.35 -6.46 14.14
N LEU A 452 27.76 -6.58 15.33
CA LEU A 452 27.25 -5.42 16.09
C LEU A 452 28.35 -4.44 16.52
N ILE A 453 29.57 -4.93 16.74
CA ILE A 453 30.75 -4.10 17.07
C ILE A 453 31.24 -3.36 15.81
N GLU A 454 31.39 -4.08 14.69
CA GLU A 454 31.86 -3.53 13.41
C GLU A 454 30.87 -2.50 12.83
N GLN A 455 29.57 -2.78 12.91
CA GLN A 455 28.52 -1.90 12.39
C GLN A 455 28.08 -0.83 13.40
N ARG A 456 28.84 -0.59 14.46
CA ARG A 456 28.48 0.39 15.51
C ARG A 456 28.27 1.80 14.96
N GLU A 457 29.02 2.19 13.93
CA GLU A 457 28.93 3.50 13.28
C GLU A 457 27.75 3.61 12.30
N HIS A 458 27.25 2.48 11.80
CA HIS A 458 26.16 2.39 10.82
C HIS A 458 24.79 2.13 11.47
N ARG A 459 24.60 2.54 12.72
CA ARG A 459 23.32 2.34 13.42
C ARG A 459 22.15 2.92 12.62
N PRO A 460 21.01 2.21 12.57
CA PRO A 460 19.83 2.70 11.87
C PRO A 460 19.39 4.04 12.46
N ARG A 461 19.15 5.03 11.60
CA ARG A 461 18.71 6.38 12.00
C ARG A 461 17.19 6.47 12.16
N GLY A 462 16.44 5.57 11.55
CA GLY A 462 14.99 5.49 11.62
C GLY A 462 14.53 4.10 12.08
N THR A 463 13.31 4.03 12.58
CA THR A 463 12.63 2.78 12.88
C THR A 463 11.60 2.53 11.78
N PRO A 464 11.53 1.33 11.18
CA PRO A 464 10.49 1.03 10.20
C PRO A 464 9.09 1.22 10.79
N GLN A 465 8.10 1.61 9.98
CA GLN A 465 6.72 1.85 10.44
C GLN A 465 6.10 0.65 11.16
N LEU A 466 6.44 -0.58 10.74
CA LEU A 466 6.02 -1.82 11.39
C LEU A 466 6.71 -2.07 12.74
N GLU A 467 7.62 -1.21 13.19
CA GLU A 467 8.36 -1.34 14.45
C GLU A 467 8.16 -0.11 15.37
N GLU A 468 7.74 1.03 14.82
CA GLU A 468 7.59 2.29 15.56
C GLU A 468 6.54 2.25 16.68
N THR A 469 5.51 1.41 16.57
CA THR A 469 4.41 1.39 17.56
C THR A 469 3.97 -0.04 17.92
N PRO A 470 4.54 -0.65 18.99
CA PRO A 470 4.19 -2.00 19.40
C PRO A 470 2.76 -2.15 19.93
N LEU A 471 2.12 -1.04 20.35
CA LEU A 471 0.74 -0.98 20.86
C LEU A 471 -0.22 -0.22 19.92
N GLY A 472 0.21 0.05 18.68
CA GLY A 472 -0.45 1.00 17.77
C GLY A 472 -0.15 2.46 18.13
N SER A 473 -0.37 3.39 17.19
CA SER A 473 -0.21 4.82 17.47
C SER A 473 -1.30 5.31 18.42
N ALA A 474 -0.97 6.22 19.35
CA ALA A 474 -1.98 6.86 20.20
C ALA A 474 -3.10 7.51 19.38
N ALA A 475 -2.74 8.06 18.21
CA ALA A 475 -3.68 8.56 17.22
C ALA A 475 -4.60 7.46 16.67
N GLY A 476 -4.12 6.23 16.49
CA GLY A 476 -4.95 5.11 16.03
C GLY A 476 -5.89 4.55 17.08
N LEU A 477 -5.49 4.53 18.35
CA LEU A 477 -6.39 4.21 19.46
C LEU A 477 -7.49 5.27 19.57
N ALA A 478 -7.13 6.56 19.55
CA ALA A 478 -8.11 7.66 19.56
C ALA A 478 -8.98 7.72 18.29
N ALA A 479 -8.45 7.33 17.13
CA ALA A 479 -9.21 7.23 15.88
C ALA A 479 -10.23 6.09 15.92
N MET A 480 -9.95 4.99 16.62
CA MET A 480 -10.95 3.96 16.86
C MET A 480 -12.11 4.51 17.69
N ASP A 481 -11.83 5.17 18.80
CA ASP A 481 -12.86 5.73 19.69
C ASP A 481 -13.73 6.77 18.98
N SER A 482 -13.10 7.77 18.35
CA SER A 482 -13.81 8.83 17.61
C SER A 482 -14.63 8.30 16.43
N SER A 483 -14.15 7.25 15.74
CA SER A 483 -14.91 6.66 14.65
C SER A 483 -16.13 5.87 15.10
N VAL A 484 -16.07 5.24 16.28
CA VAL A 484 -17.20 4.52 16.87
C VAL A 484 -18.28 5.51 17.28
N GLU A 485 -17.89 6.63 17.90
CA GLU A 485 -18.80 7.74 18.22
C GLU A 485 -19.45 8.32 16.96
N TRP A 486 -18.67 8.55 15.91
CA TRP A 486 -19.20 9.09 14.66
C TRP A 486 -20.11 8.12 13.91
N ASP A 487 -19.73 6.83 13.80
CA ASP A 487 -20.57 5.80 13.18
C ASP A 487 -21.89 5.64 13.96
N ARG A 488 -21.85 5.77 15.31
CA ARG A 488 -23.04 5.81 16.16
C ARG A 488 -23.92 7.01 15.83
N MET A 489 -23.38 8.24 15.85
CA MET A 489 -24.13 9.46 15.53
C MET A 489 -24.74 9.41 14.12
N HIS A 490 -24.00 8.88 13.15
CA HIS A 490 -24.48 8.79 11.76
C HIS A 490 -25.61 7.77 11.61
N ARG A 491 -25.55 6.63 12.31
CA ARG A 491 -26.65 5.66 12.36
C ARG A 491 -27.89 6.25 13.02
N GLU A 492 -27.73 6.99 14.11
CA GLU A 492 -28.83 7.70 14.79
C GLU A 492 -29.49 8.72 13.84
N GLN A 493 -28.70 9.48 13.07
CA GLN A 493 -29.23 10.44 12.09
C GLN A 493 -29.93 9.79 10.89
N LYS A 494 -29.41 8.66 10.40
CA LYS A 494 -30.06 7.90 9.30
C LYS A 494 -31.32 7.17 9.76
N GLY A 495 -31.40 6.72 11.01
CA GLY A 495 -32.61 6.09 11.56
C GLY A 495 -33.72 7.09 11.92
N ALA A 496 -33.38 8.37 12.09
CA ALA A 496 -34.34 9.44 12.38
C ALA A 496 -34.97 10.09 11.14
N ARG A 497 -34.50 9.74 9.93
CA ARG A 497 -35.06 10.16 8.64
C ARG A 497 -35.74 8.97 7.98
#